data_AF-A0A452Y4A8-F1
#
_entry.id   AF-A0A452Y4A8-F1
#
_cell.length_a   1.000
_cell.length_b   1.000
_cell.length_c   1.000
_cell.angle_alpha   90.00
_cell.angle_beta   90.00
_cell.angle_gamma   90.00
#
_symmetry.space_group_name_H-M   'P 1'
#
loop_
_entity.id
_entity.type
_entity.pdbx_description
1 polymer ?
#
loop_
_entity_poly.entity_id
_entity_poly.type
_entity_poly.pdbx_seq_one_letter_code
_entity_poly.pdbx_strand_id
1 'polypeptide(L)'
;EEPMVLAEVEEAPLPPGNARVAFLFIARNRLPLDLVWDAFFRGDNEGRFSIFVHSRPGFVLTRATTRSRFFYNRQVNNSVQVDWGEASMIEAERILLSHALKDPFNERFVFVSDSCVPLYNFNYTYDYIMSASTSFVDSFADTKQGRYNPRMDPIIPVENWRKGSQVGCAD
;
A
#
# COMPACT_ATOMS: atom_id res chain seq x y z
N GLU A 1 25.65 18.14 41.12
CA GLU A 1 25.69 17.65 39.73
C GLU A 1 24.38 18.05 39.09
N GLU A 2 24.43 19.05 38.21
CA GLU A 2 23.27 19.53 37.45
C GLU A 2 23.15 18.67 36.18
N PRO A 3 21.96 18.15 35.83
CA PRO A 3 21.83 17.31 34.65
C PRO A 3 21.89 18.15 33.37
N MET A 4 22.66 17.63 32.41
CA MET A 4 22.82 18.12 31.05
C MET A 4 21.48 18.01 30.29
N VAL A 5 20.90 19.16 29.97
CA VAL A 5 19.89 19.31 28.92
C VAL A 5 20.55 19.01 27.57
N LEU A 6 20.10 17.95 26.89
CA LEU A 6 20.36 17.75 25.47
C LEU A 6 19.12 18.19 24.70
N ALA A 7 19.28 19.27 23.95
CA ALA A 7 18.28 19.86 23.09
C ALA A 7 18.02 19.01 21.83
N GLU A 8 16.73 18.88 21.52
CA GLU A 8 16.09 18.89 20.19
C GLU A 8 16.49 17.86 19.13
N VAL A 9 15.49 17.03 18.78
CA VAL A 9 15.13 16.81 17.38
C VAL A 9 13.66 17.20 17.25
N GLU A 10 13.39 18.49 17.12
CA GLU A 10 12.12 18.94 16.56
C GLU A 10 12.25 18.75 15.04
N GLU A 11 11.68 17.65 14.51
CA GLU A 11 11.52 17.55 13.06
C GLU A 11 10.57 18.66 12.62
N ALA A 12 11.14 19.70 12.02
CA ALA A 12 10.38 20.78 11.42
C ALA A 12 9.40 20.20 10.37
N PRO A 13 8.11 20.57 10.39
CA PRO A 13 7.18 20.15 9.35
C PRO A 13 7.67 20.64 7.99
N LEU A 14 7.77 19.71 7.03
CA LEU A 14 8.14 20.04 5.65
C LEU A 14 7.14 21.07 5.07
N PRO A 15 7.60 22.15 4.43
CA PRO A 15 6.72 23.10 3.76
C PRO A 15 6.06 22.46 2.51
N PRO A 16 4.84 22.89 2.16
CA PRO A 16 3.93 22.09 1.34
C PRO A 16 4.29 22.07 -0.15
N GLY A 17 4.68 20.88 -0.60
CA GLY A 17 4.50 20.35 -1.94
C GLY A 17 3.83 18.98 -1.80
N ASN A 18 2.59 19.00 -1.30
CA ASN A 18 1.69 17.91 -0.90
C ASN A 18 2.29 16.50 -0.83
N ALA A 19 2.62 16.10 0.40
CA ALA A 19 2.76 14.70 0.77
C ALA A 19 1.62 13.86 0.17
N ARG A 20 1.98 12.67 -0.33
CA ARG A 20 1.05 11.81 -1.06
C ARG A 20 0.92 10.46 -0.39
N VAL A 21 -0.28 9.94 -0.50
CA VAL A 21 -0.55 8.52 -0.29
C VAL A 21 -0.42 7.80 -1.63
N ALA A 22 0.51 6.85 -1.73
CA ALA A 22 0.66 5.97 -2.87
C ALA A 22 -0.28 4.77 -2.74
N PHE A 23 -1.25 4.67 -3.63
CA PHE A 23 -2.16 3.52 -3.71
C PHE A 23 -1.58 2.48 -4.67
N LEU A 24 -1.26 1.31 -4.12
CA LEU A 24 -0.56 0.21 -4.76
C LEU A 24 -1.55 -0.92 -5.03
N PHE A 25 -2.12 -0.93 -6.23
CA PHE A 25 -3.15 -1.89 -6.62
C PHE A 25 -2.51 -3.17 -7.18
N ILE A 26 -2.90 -4.33 -6.65
CA ILE A 26 -2.65 -5.63 -7.24
C ILE A 26 -3.96 -6.12 -7.87
N ALA A 27 -3.95 -6.27 -9.19
CA ALA A 27 -5.08 -6.75 -9.97
C ALA A 27 -4.66 -7.89 -10.89
N ARG A 28 -5.52 -8.89 -11.09
CA ARG A 28 -5.21 -9.95 -12.07
C ARG A 28 -5.36 -9.43 -13.50
N ASN A 29 -6.41 -8.64 -13.75
CA ASN A 29 -6.75 -8.10 -15.07
C ASN A 29 -7.27 -6.65 -14.91
N ARG A 30 -8.59 -6.47 -15.07
CA ARG A 30 -9.28 -5.20 -14.87
C ARG A 30 -9.48 -4.96 -13.37
N LEU A 31 -9.71 -3.70 -13.01
CA LEU A 31 -10.21 -3.30 -11.70
C LEU A 31 -11.75 -3.28 -11.78
N PRO A 32 -12.47 -4.31 -11.30
CA PRO A 32 -13.93 -4.37 -11.44
C PRO A 32 -14.64 -3.25 -10.68
N LEU A 33 -13.99 -2.71 -9.65
CA LEU A 33 -14.50 -1.66 -8.77
C LEU A 33 -13.93 -0.28 -9.12
N ASP A 34 -13.42 -0.09 -10.33
CA ASP A 34 -12.79 1.15 -10.78
C ASP A 34 -13.70 2.39 -10.64
N LEU A 35 -15.02 2.24 -10.80
CA LEU A 35 -15.98 3.33 -10.60
C LEU A 35 -16.09 3.81 -9.15
N VAL A 36 -15.96 2.91 -8.17
CA VAL A 36 -15.98 3.26 -6.74
C VAL A 36 -14.71 4.03 -6.40
N TRP A 37 -13.57 3.52 -6.86
CA TRP A 37 -12.28 4.21 -6.73
C TRP A 37 -12.25 5.54 -7.48
N ASP A 38 -12.90 5.66 -8.65
CA ASP A 38 -13.02 6.95 -9.35
C ASP A 38 -13.79 7.97 -8.51
N ALA A 39 -14.91 7.56 -7.90
CA ALA A 39 -15.66 8.42 -7.01
C ALA A 39 -14.85 8.86 -5.79
N PHE A 40 -14.07 7.94 -5.21
CA PHE A 40 -13.14 8.22 -4.13
C PHE A 40 -12.07 9.24 -4.55
N PHE A 41 -11.31 8.99 -5.61
CA PHE A 41 -10.22 9.86 -6.04
C PHE A 41 -10.67 11.23 -6.58
N ARG A 42 -11.93 11.37 -7.03
CA ARG A 42 -12.53 12.69 -7.31
C ARG A 42 -12.65 13.58 -6.08
N GLY A 43 -12.56 13.02 -4.87
CA GLY A 43 -12.55 13.77 -3.63
C GLY A 43 -11.28 14.60 -3.43
N ASP A 44 -10.21 14.32 -4.15
CA ASP A 44 -8.98 15.10 -4.10
C ASP A 44 -8.93 16.17 -5.20
N ASN A 45 -8.64 17.41 -4.80
CA ASN A 45 -8.39 18.53 -5.71
C ASN A 45 -6.96 19.08 -5.60
N GLU A 46 -6.12 18.45 -4.78
CA GLU A 46 -4.83 18.99 -4.36
C GLU A 46 -3.64 18.15 -4.83
N GLY A 47 -3.87 17.01 -5.49
CA GLY A 47 -2.80 16.15 -5.99
C GLY A 47 -2.08 15.38 -4.87
N ARG A 48 -2.84 14.93 -3.87
CA ARG A 48 -2.39 14.27 -2.63
C ARG A 48 -2.29 12.75 -2.73
N PHE A 49 -2.33 12.20 -3.94
CA PHE A 49 -2.19 10.76 -4.14
C PHE A 49 -1.44 10.41 -5.41
N SER A 50 -0.91 9.20 -5.44
CA SER A 50 -0.37 8.55 -6.63
C SER A 50 -0.98 7.14 -6.76
N ILE A 51 -1.08 6.63 -7.98
CA ILE A 51 -1.66 5.31 -8.27
C ILE A 51 -0.66 4.50 -9.07
N PHE A 52 -0.38 3.29 -8.57
CA PHE A 52 0.41 2.28 -9.25
C PHE A 52 -0.40 1.00 -9.32
N VAL A 53 -0.39 0.34 -10.48
CA VAL A 53 -1.12 -0.91 -10.67
C VAL A 53 -0.17 -2.00 -11.13
N HIS A 54 -0.15 -3.11 -10.43
CA HIS A 54 0.44 -4.35 -10.89
C HIS A 54 -0.67 -5.20 -11.49
N SER A 55 -0.58 -5.47 -12.78
CA SER A 55 -1.53 -6.30 -13.54
C SER A 55 -0.82 -7.49 -14.14
N ARG A 56 -1.53 -8.48 -14.71
CA ARG A 56 -0.85 -9.52 -15.49
C ARG A 56 0.08 -8.91 -16.55
N PRO A 57 1.19 -9.58 -16.91
CA PRO A 57 2.11 -9.08 -17.93
C PRO A 57 1.39 -8.72 -19.24
N GLY A 58 1.74 -7.56 -19.81
CA GLY A 58 1.16 -7.07 -21.08
C GLY A 58 -0.25 -6.47 -20.99
N PHE A 59 -0.88 -6.46 -19.81
CA PHE A 59 -2.15 -5.76 -19.64
C PHE A 59 -1.94 -4.25 -19.51
N VAL A 60 -2.77 -3.46 -20.21
CA VAL A 60 -2.69 -2.00 -20.24
C VAL A 60 -4.02 -1.40 -19.82
N LEU A 61 -3.98 -0.43 -18.90
CA LEU A 61 -5.15 0.33 -18.48
C LEU A 61 -5.36 1.51 -19.43
N THR A 62 -6.37 1.38 -20.29
CA THR A 62 -6.77 2.38 -21.29
C THR A 62 -8.27 2.65 -21.16
N ARG A 63 -8.79 3.59 -21.95
CA ARG A 63 -10.24 3.84 -22.04
C ARG A 63 -11.05 2.60 -22.44
N ALA A 64 -10.43 1.59 -23.08
CA ALA A 64 -11.10 0.34 -23.45
C ALA A 64 -11.15 -0.69 -22.31
N THR A 65 -10.28 -0.57 -21.31
CA THR A 65 -10.10 -1.58 -20.25
C THR A 65 -10.49 -1.10 -18.86
N THR A 66 -10.59 0.21 -18.63
CA THR A 66 -11.12 0.82 -17.40
C THR A 66 -12.01 2.02 -17.71
N ARG A 67 -13.03 2.21 -16.88
CA ARG A 67 -13.97 3.34 -16.95
C ARG A 67 -13.43 4.58 -16.24
N SER A 68 -12.45 4.41 -15.37
CA SER A 68 -11.89 5.48 -14.56
C SER A 68 -10.62 6.04 -15.20
N ARG A 69 -10.58 7.36 -15.35
CA ARG A 69 -9.42 8.07 -15.92
C ARG A 69 -8.20 8.04 -15.02
N PHE A 70 -8.39 7.85 -13.71
CA PHE A 70 -7.30 7.83 -12.75
C PHE A 70 -6.34 6.65 -12.97
N PHE A 71 -6.85 5.55 -13.51
CA PHE A 71 -6.08 4.34 -13.77
C PHE A 71 -5.42 4.30 -15.16
N TYR A 72 -5.67 5.27 -16.04
CA TYR A 72 -5.07 5.27 -17.37
C TYR A 72 -3.55 5.28 -17.30
N ASN A 73 -2.93 4.29 -17.95
CA ASN A 73 -1.48 4.11 -18.02
C ASN A 73 -0.78 4.05 -16.65
N ARG A 74 -1.48 3.58 -15.60
CA ARG A 74 -0.91 3.41 -14.25
C ARG A 74 -0.31 2.04 -14.01
N GLN A 75 -0.36 1.13 -14.98
CA GLN A 75 0.28 -0.17 -14.86
C GLN A 75 1.82 -0.04 -14.82
N VAL A 76 2.47 -0.85 -13.98
CA VAL A 76 3.94 -0.96 -13.93
C VAL A 76 4.45 -1.84 -15.07
N ASN A 77 5.62 -1.49 -15.61
CA ASN A 77 6.15 -2.07 -16.85
C ASN A 77 6.84 -3.44 -16.69
N ASN A 78 7.18 -3.83 -15.47
CA ASN A 78 7.88 -5.07 -15.14
C ASN A 78 7.00 -6.03 -14.33
N SER A 79 5.69 -6.03 -14.61
CA SER A 79 4.74 -6.90 -13.90
C SER A 79 5.03 -8.39 -14.16
N VAL A 80 4.80 -9.22 -13.14
CA VAL A 80 4.95 -10.69 -13.19
C VAL A 80 3.60 -11.40 -13.15
N GLN A 81 3.56 -12.69 -13.50
CA GLN A 81 2.37 -13.50 -13.27
C GLN A 81 2.24 -13.75 -11.77
N VAL A 82 1.08 -13.41 -11.19
CA VAL A 82 0.81 -13.57 -9.76
C VAL A 82 -0.20 -14.68 -9.56
N ASP A 83 0.21 -15.70 -8.80
CA ASP A 83 -0.67 -16.74 -8.31
C ASP A 83 -0.94 -16.57 -6.81
N TRP A 84 -2.12 -16.99 -6.39
CA TRP A 84 -2.57 -16.78 -5.01
C TRP A 84 -1.79 -17.67 -4.04
N GLY A 85 -1.30 -17.06 -2.95
CA GLY A 85 -0.52 -17.77 -1.92
C GLY A 85 0.93 -18.07 -2.30
N GLU A 86 1.36 -17.66 -3.50
CA GLU A 86 2.72 -17.92 -4.00
C GLU A 86 3.65 -16.72 -3.78
N ALA A 87 4.96 -16.99 -3.81
CA ALA A 87 6.00 -15.98 -3.65
C ALA A 87 5.92 -14.85 -4.70
N SER A 88 5.31 -15.11 -5.86
CA SER A 88 5.05 -14.12 -6.90
C SER A 88 4.24 -12.91 -6.43
N MET A 89 3.42 -13.06 -5.39
CA MET A 89 2.65 -11.94 -4.84
C MET A 89 3.54 -10.96 -4.06
N ILE A 90 4.53 -11.47 -3.33
CA ILE A 90 5.55 -10.66 -2.65
C ILE A 90 6.41 -9.93 -3.70
N GLU A 91 6.72 -10.60 -4.81
CA GLU A 91 7.44 -9.97 -5.91
C GLU A 91 6.64 -8.80 -6.52
N ALA A 92 5.34 -8.97 -6.74
CA ALA A 92 4.46 -7.91 -7.24
C ALA A 92 4.40 -6.69 -6.28
N GLU A 93 4.31 -6.93 -4.97
CA GLU A 93 4.34 -5.88 -3.95
C GLU A 93 5.67 -5.11 -3.96
N ARG A 94 6.80 -5.83 -4.05
CA ARG A 94 8.13 -5.22 -4.15
C ARG A 94 8.26 -4.37 -5.40
N ILE A 95 7.73 -4.84 -6.54
CA ILE A 95 7.71 -4.07 -7.79
C ILE A 95 6.91 -2.78 -7.60
N LEU A 96 5.69 -2.85 -7.05
CA LEU A 96 4.87 -1.67 -6.78
C LEU A 96 5.59 -0.65 -5.90
N LEU A 97 6.14 -1.10 -4.77
CA LEU A 97 6.94 -0.25 -3.88
C LEU A 97 8.13 0.37 -4.60
N SER A 98 8.88 -0.42 -5.37
CA SER A 98 10.06 0.10 -6.08
C SER A 98 9.74 1.21 -7.07
N HIS A 99 8.53 1.21 -7.66
CA HIS A 99 8.08 2.31 -8.52
C HIS A 99 7.55 3.49 -7.72
N ALA A 100 6.80 3.23 -6.64
CA ALA A 100 6.24 4.28 -5.81
C ALA A 100 7.30 5.09 -5.05
N LEU A 101 8.38 4.43 -4.59
CA LEU A 101 9.51 5.05 -3.89
C LEU A 101 10.35 5.98 -4.77
N LYS A 102 10.16 5.98 -6.09
CA LYS A 102 10.85 6.92 -7.01
C LYS A 102 10.29 8.34 -6.90
N ASP A 103 9.05 8.49 -6.43
CA ASP A 103 8.44 9.80 -6.20
C ASP A 103 8.68 10.19 -4.72
N PRO A 104 9.55 11.18 -4.45
CA PRO A 104 9.89 11.58 -3.09
C PRO A 104 8.71 12.21 -2.34
N PHE A 105 7.61 12.57 -3.03
CA PHE A 105 6.41 13.08 -2.38
C PHE A 105 5.52 11.96 -1.82
N ASN A 106 5.76 10.69 -2.15
CA ASN A 106 5.02 9.57 -1.56
C ASN A 106 5.54 9.27 -0.15
N GLU A 107 4.75 9.62 0.87
CA GLU A 107 5.12 9.44 2.29
C GLU A 107 4.43 8.24 2.95
N ARG A 108 3.32 7.79 2.37
CA ARG A 108 2.52 6.67 2.88
C ARG A 108 2.15 5.75 1.72
N PHE A 109 2.10 4.44 1.98
CA PHE A 109 1.87 3.42 0.96
C PHE A 109 0.70 2.54 1.40
N VAL A 110 -0.31 2.39 0.54
CA VAL A 110 -1.50 1.59 0.81
C VAL A 110 -1.59 0.49 -0.23
N PHE A 111 -1.48 -0.77 0.22
CA PHE A 111 -1.71 -1.92 -0.64
C PHE A 111 -3.19 -2.23 -0.77
N VAL A 112 -3.64 -2.43 -2.01
CA VAL A 112 -5.06 -2.60 -2.33
C VAL A 112 -5.21 -3.75 -3.32
N SER A 113 -6.12 -4.69 -3.07
CA SER A 113 -6.48 -5.72 -4.05
C SER A 113 -7.59 -5.25 -5.00
N ASP A 114 -7.79 -5.99 -6.10
CA ASP A 114 -8.92 -5.78 -7.02
C ASP A 114 -10.31 -5.97 -6.39
N SER A 115 -10.40 -6.42 -5.14
CA SER A 115 -11.63 -6.60 -4.37
C SER A 115 -11.81 -5.63 -3.20
N CYS A 116 -10.81 -4.83 -2.78
CA CYS A 116 -10.99 -3.83 -1.71
C CYS A 116 -11.84 -2.65 -2.24
N VAL A 117 -12.59 -2.02 -1.34
CA VAL A 117 -13.33 -0.76 -1.57
C VAL A 117 -13.04 0.23 -0.45
N PRO A 118 -12.97 1.54 -0.73
CA PRO A 118 -12.89 2.55 0.31
C PRO A 118 -14.22 2.67 1.04
N LEU A 119 -14.19 2.71 2.38
CA LEU A 119 -15.38 2.88 3.22
C LEU A 119 -15.66 4.34 3.58
N TYR A 120 -14.63 5.19 3.51
CA TYR A 120 -14.70 6.61 3.79
C TYR A 120 -14.30 7.43 2.55
N ASN A 121 -14.60 8.73 2.56
CA ASN A 121 -14.20 9.63 1.49
C ASN A 121 -12.69 9.91 1.52
N PHE A 122 -12.16 10.42 0.40
CA PHE A 122 -10.72 10.65 0.24
C PHE A 122 -10.12 11.54 1.32
N ASN A 123 -10.75 12.69 1.64
CA ASN A 123 -10.20 13.63 2.62
C ASN A 123 -10.05 12.96 3.98
N TYR A 124 -11.09 12.29 4.45
CA TYR A 124 -11.04 11.57 5.72
C TYR A 124 -9.93 10.51 5.72
N THR A 125 -9.87 9.67 4.68
CA THR A 125 -8.86 8.62 4.57
C THR A 125 -7.44 9.19 4.52
N TYR A 126 -7.22 10.25 3.75
CA TYR A 126 -5.93 10.91 3.64
C TYR A 126 -5.52 11.50 5.00
N ASP A 127 -6.38 12.31 5.62
CA ASP A 127 -6.07 12.97 6.89
C ASP A 127 -5.80 11.94 7.99
N TYR A 128 -6.58 10.86 8.03
CA TYR A 128 -6.37 9.75 8.96
C TYR A 128 -5.00 9.09 8.78
N ILE A 129 -4.66 8.68 7.56
CA ILE A 129 -3.39 8.01 7.23
C ILE A 129 -2.18 8.93 7.51
N MET A 130 -2.31 10.21 7.15
CA MET A 130 -1.22 11.18 7.29
C MET A 130 -1.01 11.65 8.73
N SER A 131 -2.07 11.66 9.55
CA SER A 131 -1.97 12.00 10.98
C SER A 131 -1.32 10.90 11.83
N ALA A 132 -1.29 9.66 11.34
CA ALA A 132 -0.68 8.55 12.05
C ALA A 132 0.85 8.65 12.04
N SER A 133 1.46 8.53 13.22
CA SER A 133 2.92 8.44 13.39
C SER A 133 3.47 7.04 13.15
N THR A 134 2.60 6.03 13.02
CA THR A 134 2.95 4.62 12.86
C THR A 134 2.29 4.00 11.64
N SER A 135 2.78 2.82 11.24
CA SER A 135 2.19 2.02 10.16
C SER A 135 1.11 1.08 10.68
N PHE A 136 0.13 0.77 9.83
CA PHE A 136 -0.93 -0.19 10.10
C PHE A 136 -0.57 -1.53 9.43
N VAL A 137 -0.35 -2.57 10.24
CA VAL A 137 -0.07 -3.92 9.76
C VAL A 137 -0.88 -4.91 10.58
N ASP A 138 -1.68 -5.72 9.90
CA ASP A 138 -2.41 -6.81 10.53
C ASP A 138 -1.44 -7.90 11.00
N SER A 139 -1.52 -8.26 12.28
CA SER A 139 -0.57 -9.17 12.94
C SER A 139 -1.24 -9.92 14.09
N PHE A 140 -1.43 -11.23 13.93
CA PHE A 140 -2.09 -12.10 14.89
C PHE A 140 -1.36 -13.45 15.06
N ALA A 141 -1.54 -14.10 16.21
CA ALA A 141 -0.89 -15.37 16.52
C ALA A 141 -1.48 -16.56 15.72
N ASP A 142 -0.69 -17.64 15.50
CA ASP A 142 -1.26 -18.89 14.98
C ASP A 142 -2.08 -19.60 16.04
N THR A 143 -3.39 -19.44 16.03
CA THR A 143 -4.27 -20.24 16.89
C THR A 143 -4.37 -21.71 16.45
N LYS A 144 -3.98 -22.04 15.21
CA LYS A 144 -4.09 -23.40 14.63
C LYS A 144 -2.74 -24.14 14.54
N GLN A 145 -1.66 -23.56 15.05
CA GLN A 145 -0.32 -24.16 15.25
C GLN A 145 0.18 -25.06 14.10
N GLY A 146 0.05 -24.64 12.85
CA GLY A 146 0.34 -25.51 11.70
C GLY A 146 1.13 -24.86 10.57
N ARG A 147 1.31 -23.54 10.60
CA ARG A 147 1.96 -22.80 9.50
C ARG A 147 3.38 -22.33 9.81
N TYR A 148 3.81 -22.44 11.07
CA TYR A 148 5.18 -22.14 11.43
C TYR A 148 6.13 -23.17 10.82
N ASN A 149 7.19 -22.70 10.16
CA ASN A 149 8.24 -23.55 9.63
C ASN A 149 9.40 -23.61 10.64
N PRO A 150 9.73 -24.77 11.23
CA PRO A 150 10.80 -24.88 12.22
C PRO A 150 12.17 -24.39 11.75
N ARG A 151 12.41 -24.33 10.43
CA ARG A 151 13.67 -23.79 9.87
C ARG A 151 13.82 -22.28 10.03
N MET A 152 12.79 -21.57 10.49
CA MET A 152 12.85 -20.14 10.77
C MET A 152 13.55 -19.83 12.10
N ASP A 153 13.68 -20.82 12.98
CA ASP A 153 14.42 -20.73 14.23
C ASP A 153 15.95 -20.70 13.96
N PRO A 154 16.75 -19.85 14.63
CA PRO A 154 16.40 -18.91 15.70
C PRO A 154 16.06 -17.49 15.24
N ILE A 155 16.02 -17.22 13.92
CA ILE A 155 15.83 -15.87 13.39
C ILE A 155 14.44 -15.34 13.73
N ILE A 156 13.41 -16.18 13.61
CA ILE A 156 12.03 -15.86 14.01
C ILE A 156 11.55 -16.98 14.93
N PRO A 157 11.70 -16.84 16.26
CA PRO A 157 11.19 -17.80 17.23
C PRO A 157 9.67 -17.97 17.12
N VAL A 158 9.16 -19.15 17.50
CA VAL A 158 7.73 -19.48 17.35
C VAL A 158 6.82 -18.51 18.13
N GLU A 159 7.27 -18.04 19.29
CA GLU A 159 6.57 -17.09 20.16
C GLU A 159 6.45 -15.70 19.53
N ASN A 160 7.42 -15.34 18.69
CA ASN A 160 7.49 -14.07 17.96
C ASN A 160 6.84 -14.17 16.58
N TRP A 161 6.57 -15.38 16.10
CA TRP A 161 5.91 -15.59 14.81
C TRP A 161 4.47 -15.07 14.84
N ARG A 162 4.09 -14.34 13.79
CA ARG A 162 2.76 -13.77 13.59
C ARG A 162 2.34 -13.97 12.14
N LYS A 163 1.02 -14.05 11.92
CA LYS A 163 0.38 -13.99 10.60
C LYS A 163 -0.27 -12.63 10.42
N GLY A 164 -0.37 -12.20 9.18
CA GLY A 164 -1.23 -11.12 8.77
C GLY A 164 -1.96 -11.50 7.50
N SER A 165 -3.03 -10.78 7.20
CA SER A 165 -3.52 -10.67 5.83
C SER A 165 -2.46 -9.99 4.96
N GLN A 166 -2.28 -10.47 3.74
CA GLN A 166 -1.25 -9.97 2.82
C GLN A 166 -1.60 -8.59 2.23
N VAL A 167 -2.89 -8.36 2.01
CA VAL A 167 -3.45 -7.05 1.67
C VAL A 167 -4.25 -6.59 2.87
N GLY A 168 -3.63 -5.78 3.72
CA GLY A 168 -4.36 -5.08 4.77
C GLY A 168 -5.23 -4.01 4.10
N CYS A 169 -6.51 -4.29 3.85
CA CYS A 169 -7.47 -3.19 3.83
C CYS A 169 -7.49 -2.74 5.32
N ALA A 170 -7.00 -1.54 5.64
CA ALA A 170 -6.98 -1.05 7.03
C ALA A 170 -8.44 -1.00 7.54
N ASP A 171 -8.76 -1.85 8.52
CA ASP A 171 -10.02 -1.82 9.26
C ASP A 171 -10.06 -0.64 10.24
#